data_AF-C4IC60-F1
#
_entry.id   AF-C4IC60-F1
#
_cell.length_a   1.000
_cell.length_b   1.000
_cell.length_c   1.000
_cell.angle_alpha   90.00
_cell.angle_beta   90.00
_cell.angle_gamma   90.00
#
_symmetry.space_group_name_H-M   'P 1'
#
loop_
_entity.id
_entity.type
_entity.pdbx_description
1 polymer ?
#
loop_
_entity_poly.entity_id
_entity_poly.type
_entity_poly.pdbx_seq_one_letter_code
_entity_poly.pdbx_strand_id
1 'polypeptide(L)'
;MDYYLKEYGLLKSVTIAEKYASGEIESFKVEELNNIYINGVEYVPRYSINDDRKKEFPSIRLYKSGKLKTLDLENITTIKTAEHIFSAEKLVFYETGEIKRIFPLNGKISGYWSEDDEYNLAEAYDFNFKFAFFKSKVISIQLFKNGKVKSITLWPKDKISIKHNSEKINVRIGISLYDDGNIKTCEPACPTKINTPIGEIEAFDKNAFGIHGENNSLKFYNDGSIKALTTSTKIIKIIDKKGNTTIHSPKEVFHYSGSLVKDIITVSIEFKENKVIIDGTSEYLLYENKFIIEQFGEKKLTLKGDL
;
A
#
# COMPACT_ATOMS: atom_id res chain seq x y z
N MET A 1 -32.49 -4.65 -16.28
CA MET A 1 -33.36 -3.46 -16.20
C MET A 1 -32.59 -2.25 -16.70
N ASP A 2 -33.27 -1.19 -17.13
CA ASP A 2 -32.60 0.07 -17.43
C ASP A 2 -32.59 0.96 -16.18
N TYR A 3 -31.48 1.65 -15.93
CA TYR A 3 -31.27 2.46 -14.74
C TYR A 3 -30.54 3.76 -15.08
N TYR A 4 -31.15 4.90 -14.77
CA TYR A 4 -30.48 6.18 -14.91
C TYR A 4 -29.58 6.45 -13.71
N LEU A 5 -28.28 6.26 -13.90
CA LEU A 5 -27.28 6.53 -12.88
C LEU A 5 -26.94 8.02 -12.90
N LYS A 6 -27.50 8.76 -11.93
CA LYS A 6 -27.40 10.22 -11.82
C LYS A 6 -25.94 10.69 -11.98
N GLU A 7 -25.71 11.68 -12.84
CA GLU A 7 -24.39 12.24 -13.23
C GLU A 7 -23.52 11.38 -14.16
N TYR A 8 -23.85 10.11 -14.35
CA TYR A 8 -23.01 9.16 -15.06
C TYR A 8 -23.61 8.66 -16.38
N GLY A 9 -24.95 8.63 -16.48
CA GLY A 9 -25.67 8.28 -17.71
C GLY A 9 -26.69 7.16 -17.52
N LEU A 10 -27.30 6.73 -18.64
CA LEU A 10 -28.24 5.62 -18.66
C LEU A 10 -27.48 4.29 -18.76
N LEU A 11 -27.73 3.39 -17.80
CA LEU A 11 -27.28 2.02 -17.83
C LEU A 11 -28.41 1.12 -18.35
N LYS A 12 -28.17 0.41 -19.45
CA LYS A 12 -29.10 -0.54 -20.06
C LYS A 12 -28.78 -1.97 -19.63
N SER A 13 -29.83 -2.77 -19.49
CA SER A 13 -29.73 -4.20 -19.17
C SER A 13 -28.81 -4.54 -17.98
N VAL A 14 -28.92 -3.75 -16.91
CA VAL A 14 -28.16 -3.98 -15.67
C VAL A 14 -28.95 -4.77 -14.63
N THR A 15 -28.23 -5.41 -13.72
CA THR A 15 -28.78 -6.08 -12.54
C THR A 15 -28.18 -5.46 -11.28
N ILE A 16 -29.02 -5.13 -10.29
CA ILE A 16 -28.53 -4.75 -8.96
C ILE A 16 -27.97 -6.00 -8.30
N ALA A 17 -26.66 -6.03 -8.05
CA ALA A 17 -26.00 -7.17 -7.44
C ALA A 17 -26.04 -7.11 -5.91
N GLU A 18 -25.80 -5.92 -5.34
CA GLU A 18 -25.75 -5.72 -3.89
C GLU A 18 -26.43 -4.40 -3.48
N LYS A 19 -26.88 -4.36 -2.23
CA LYS A 19 -27.39 -3.16 -1.55
C LYS A 19 -26.74 -3.04 -0.18
N TYR A 20 -26.56 -1.81 0.27
CA TYR A 20 -26.21 -1.54 1.65
C TYR A 20 -27.32 -2.01 2.60
N ALA A 21 -26.96 -2.28 3.86
CA ALA A 21 -27.94 -2.61 4.91
C ALA A 21 -29.02 -1.52 5.10
N SER A 22 -28.71 -0.27 4.75
CA SER A 22 -29.62 0.87 4.76
C SER A 22 -30.54 0.96 3.51
N GLY A 23 -30.36 0.07 2.53
CA GLY A 23 -31.24 -0.11 1.37
C GLY A 23 -30.76 0.55 0.08
N GLU A 24 -29.77 1.45 0.12
CA GLU A 24 -29.19 2.08 -1.07
C GLU A 24 -28.45 1.06 -1.94
N ILE A 25 -28.45 1.29 -3.26
CA ILE A 25 -27.76 0.40 -4.20
C ILE A 25 -26.25 0.49 -3.99
N GLU A 26 -25.60 -0.66 -3.83
CA GLU A 26 -24.16 -0.74 -3.68
C GLU A 26 -23.47 -1.09 -5.00
N SER A 27 -24.03 -1.97 -5.81
CA SER A 27 -23.35 -2.42 -7.02
C SER A 27 -24.27 -2.88 -8.15
N PHE A 28 -23.79 -2.72 -9.37
CA PHE A 28 -24.43 -3.21 -10.58
C PHE A 28 -23.54 -4.22 -11.31
N LYS A 29 -24.17 -5.29 -11.80
CA LYS A 29 -23.65 -6.12 -12.87
C LYS A 29 -24.19 -5.60 -14.21
N VAL A 30 -23.32 -5.53 -15.19
CA VAL A 30 -23.62 -5.05 -16.54
C VAL A 30 -23.49 -6.24 -17.48
N GLU A 31 -24.50 -6.49 -18.33
CA GLU A 31 -24.53 -7.64 -19.24
C GLU A 31 -24.28 -7.25 -20.72
N GLU A 32 -24.29 -5.96 -21.03
CA GLU A 32 -24.04 -5.44 -22.38
C GLU A 32 -23.26 -4.12 -22.37
N LEU A 33 -22.84 -3.65 -23.55
CA LEU A 33 -22.10 -2.41 -23.67
C LEU A 33 -22.88 -1.22 -23.10
N ASN A 34 -22.24 -0.54 -22.16
CA ASN A 34 -22.75 0.65 -21.49
C ASN A 34 -21.65 1.69 -21.41
N ASN A 35 -22.04 2.96 -21.46
CA ASN A 35 -21.10 4.08 -21.35
C ASN A 35 -21.41 4.86 -20.08
N ILE A 36 -20.36 5.12 -19.31
CA ILE A 36 -20.40 6.02 -18.16
C ILE A 36 -19.53 7.23 -18.46
N TYR A 37 -20.06 8.42 -18.22
CA TYR A 37 -19.34 9.66 -18.39
C TYR A 37 -18.90 10.21 -17.02
N ILE A 38 -17.60 10.43 -16.85
CA ILE A 38 -17.02 11.00 -15.63
C ILE A 38 -16.19 12.20 -16.05
N ASN A 39 -16.59 13.40 -15.61
CA ASN A 39 -15.93 14.66 -15.97
C ASN A 39 -15.74 14.83 -17.49
N GLY A 40 -16.73 14.40 -18.28
CA GLY A 40 -16.70 14.47 -19.74
C GLY A 40 -15.86 13.38 -20.44
N VAL A 41 -15.27 12.44 -19.70
CA VAL A 41 -14.53 11.28 -20.24
C VAL A 41 -15.44 10.06 -20.20
N GLU A 42 -15.47 9.32 -21.31
CA GLU A 42 -16.22 8.08 -21.46
C GLU A 42 -15.45 6.88 -20.93
N TYR A 43 -16.13 6.03 -20.16
CA TYR A 43 -15.63 4.75 -19.69
C TYR A 43 -16.65 3.66 -19.96
N VAL A 44 -16.16 2.48 -20.37
CA VAL A 44 -16.98 1.30 -20.63
C VAL A 44 -16.83 0.33 -19.46
N PRO A 45 -17.85 0.16 -18.61
CA PRO A 45 -17.83 -0.85 -17.56
C PRO A 45 -17.69 -2.24 -18.17
N ARG A 46 -16.98 -3.13 -17.47
CA ARG A 46 -16.88 -4.53 -17.88
C ARG A 46 -18.25 -5.18 -17.92
N TYR A 47 -18.53 -5.85 -19.02
CA TYR A 47 -19.74 -6.63 -19.25
C TYR A 47 -19.45 -8.04 -19.77
N SER A 48 -18.24 -8.32 -20.26
CA SER A 48 -17.84 -9.68 -20.66
C SER A 48 -17.06 -10.42 -19.57
N ILE A 49 -17.25 -11.74 -19.51
CA ILE A 49 -16.51 -12.69 -18.65
C ILE A 49 -16.15 -13.89 -19.53
N ASN A 50 -15.21 -13.69 -20.45
CA ASN A 50 -14.92 -14.67 -21.49
C ASN A 50 -13.58 -15.40 -21.28
N ASP A 51 -12.90 -15.16 -20.15
CA ASP A 51 -11.60 -15.77 -19.87
C ASP A 51 -11.40 -16.07 -18.37
N ASP A 52 -10.49 -17.00 -18.09
CA ASP A 52 -10.12 -17.46 -16.74
C ASP A 52 -9.36 -16.41 -15.91
N ARG A 53 -9.11 -15.22 -16.46
CA ARG A 53 -8.45 -14.09 -15.79
C ARG A 53 -9.46 -13.07 -15.27
N LYS A 54 -10.60 -12.87 -15.93
CA LYS A 54 -11.58 -11.86 -15.52
C LYS A 54 -12.31 -12.27 -14.24
N LYS A 55 -12.47 -11.29 -13.34
CA LYS A 55 -13.23 -11.43 -12.08
C LYS A 55 -14.73 -11.41 -12.37
N GLU A 56 -15.50 -12.21 -11.65
CA GLU A 56 -16.98 -12.23 -11.79
C GLU A 56 -17.68 -11.17 -10.90
N PHE A 57 -16.92 -10.31 -10.23
CA PHE A 57 -17.48 -9.27 -9.37
C PHE A 57 -18.29 -8.23 -10.17
N PRO A 58 -19.24 -7.52 -9.52
CA PRO A 58 -19.93 -6.38 -10.12
C PRO A 58 -18.94 -5.33 -10.66
N SER A 59 -19.15 -4.88 -11.89
CA SER A 59 -18.25 -3.95 -12.57
C SER A 59 -18.42 -2.50 -12.14
N ILE A 60 -19.58 -2.13 -11.59
CA ILE A 60 -19.86 -0.80 -11.05
C ILE A 60 -20.17 -0.95 -9.57
N ARG A 61 -19.47 -0.20 -8.71
CA ARG A 61 -19.83 -0.04 -7.29
C ARG A 61 -19.98 1.41 -6.94
N LEU A 62 -20.91 1.71 -6.04
CA LEU A 62 -21.25 3.04 -5.58
C LEU A 62 -20.91 3.22 -4.09
N TYR A 63 -20.77 4.47 -3.68
CA TYR A 63 -20.90 4.88 -2.28
C TYR A 63 -22.38 4.91 -1.89
N LYS A 64 -22.68 4.98 -0.58
CA LYS A 64 -24.05 5.16 -0.07
C LYS A 64 -24.74 6.40 -0.66
N SER A 65 -23.99 7.44 -0.98
CA SER A 65 -24.47 8.65 -1.64
C SER A 65 -24.92 8.45 -3.09
N GLY A 66 -24.68 7.27 -3.68
CA GLY A 66 -24.90 6.98 -5.10
C GLY A 66 -23.75 7.43 -6.01
N LYS A 67 -22.70 8.05 -5.47
CA LYS A 67 -21.49 8.40 -6.24
C LYS A 67 -20.69 7.16 -6.62
N LEU A 68 -20.01 7.20 -7.76
CA LEU A 68 -19.17 6.10 -8.22
C LEU A 68 -18.02 5.86 -7.24
N LYS A 69 -17.81 4.59 -6.87
CA LYS A 69 -16.76 4.13 -5.95
C LYS A 69 -15.70 3.33 -6.69
N THR A 70 -16.12 2.34 -7.48
CA THR A 70 -15.20 1.56 -8.32
C THR A 70 -15.80 1.28 -9.68
N LEU A 71 -14.94 1.20 -10.69
CA LEU A 71 -15.28 0.83 -12.05
C LEU A 71 -14.26 -0.18 -12.58
N ASP A 72 -14.70 -1.41 -12.85
CA ASP A 72 -13.94 -2.38 -13.62
C ASP A 72 -14.23 -2.12 -15.10
N LEU A 73 -13.19 -2.02 -15.92
CA LEU A 73 -13.28 -1.61 -17.31
C LEU A 73 -13.31 -2.82 -18.24
N GLU A 74 -14.06 -2.73 -19.34
CA GLU A 74 -14.13 -3.82 -20.33
C GLU A 74 -12.79 -4.03 -21.04
N ASN A 75 -12.15 -2.92 -21.42
CA ASN A 75 -10.87 -2.86 -22.08
C ASN A 75 -9.88 -2.01 -21.29
N ILE A 76 -8.59 -2.31 -21.45
CA ILE A 76 -7.51 -1.46 -20.93
C ILE A 76 -7.72 -0.04 -21.46
N THR A 77 -7.88 0.90 -20.53
CA THR A 77 -8.17 2.31 -20.83
C THR A 77 -6.99 3.19 -20.45
N THR A 78 -6.67 4.16 -21.30
CA THR A 78 -5.62 5.15 -21.02
C THR A 78 -6.12 6.22 -20.05
N ILE A 79 -5.41 6.40 -18.94
CA ILE A 79 -5.69 7.39 -17.90
C ILE A 79 -4.59 8.44 -17.90
N LYS A 80 -4.97 9.67 -18.22
CA LYS A 80 -4.06 10.82 -18.18
C LYS A 80 -4.14 11.49 -16.81
N THR A 81 -3.00 11.60 -16.16
CA THR A 81 -2.81 12.42 -14.96
C THR A 81 -1.99 13.66 -15.31
N ALA A 82 -1.79 14.57 -14.36
CA ALA A 82 -0.97 15.76 -14.58
C ALA A 82 0.50 15.43 -14.94
N GLU A 83 1.01 14.30 -14.46
CA GLU A 83 2.44 13.96 -14.55
C GLU A 83 2.71 12.71 -15.40
N HIS A 84 1.73 11.82 -15.56
CA HIS A 84 1.91 10.50 -16.16
C HIS A 84 0.69 10.07 -16.98
N ILE A 85 0.93 9.12 -17.88
CA ILE A 85 -0.11 8.37 -18.59
C ILE A 85 -0.04 6.92 -18.12
N PHE A 86 -1.15 6.41 -17.61
CA PHE A 86 -1.26 5.03 -17.12
C PHE A 86 -2.26 4.24 -17.96
N SER A 87 -2.04 2.94 -18.12
CA SER A 87 -3.09 2.01 -18.53
C SER A 87 -3.87 1.54 -17.31
N ALA A 88 -5.15 1.19 -17.48
CA ALA A 88 -6.01 0.77 -16.39
C ALA A 88 -7.07 -0.26 -16.81
N GLU A 89 -7.25 -1.29 -16.00
CA GLU A 89 -8.40 -2.21 -16.06
C GLU A 89 -9.39 -1.95 -14.92
N LYS A 90 -8.99 -1.22 -13.88
CA LYS A 90 -9.88 -0.83 -12.79
C LYS A 90 -9.53 0.53 -12.23
N LEU A 91 -10.57 1.31 -11.93
CA LEU A 91 -10.50 2.60 -11.29
C LEU A 91 -11.24 2.58 -9.95
N VAL A 92 -10.71 3.33 -8.99
CA VAL A 92 -11.37 3.66 -7.73
C VAL A 92 -11.43 5.17 -7.64
N PHE A 93 -12.55 5.69 -7.18
CA PHE A 93 -12.81 7.12 -7.13
C PHE A 93 -12.86 7.62 -5.68
N TYR A 94 -12.58 8.90 -5.50
CA TYR A 94 -13.05 9.63 -4.35
C TYR A 94 -14.56 9.86 -4.50
N GLU A 95 -15.27 10.01 -3.39
CA GLU A 95 -16.70 10.33 -3.42
C GLU A 95 -17.00 11.69 -4.07
N THR A 96 -15.99 12.56 -4.15
CA THR A 96 -16.01 13.83 -4.89
C THR A 96 -15.84 13.67 -6.41
N GLY A 97 -15.57 12.46 -6.91
CA GLY A 97 -15.55 12.09 -8.34
C GLY A 97 -14.16 11.99 -8.97
N GLU A 98 -13.10 12.49 -8.34
CA GLU A 98 -11.74 12.37 -8.86
C GLU A 98 -11.22 10.93 -8.72
N ILE A 99 -10.34 10.52 -9.63
CA ILE A 99 -9.70 9.20 -9.55
C ILE A 99 -8.83 9.14 -8.29
N LYS A 100 -9.13 8.17 -7.43
CA LYS A 100 -8.38 7.86 -6.21
C LYS A 100 -7.30 6.83 -6.46
N ARG A 101 -7.57 5.79 -7.25
CA ARG A 101 -6.60 4.73 -7.51
C ARG A 101 -6.77 4.14 -8.90
N ILE A 102 -5.65 3.85 -9.53
CA ILE A 102 -5.52 3.19 -10.81
C ILE A 102 -4.93 1.80 -10.57
N PHE A 103 -5.56 0.79 -11.15
CA PHE A 103 -5.03 -0.56 -11.25
C PHE A 103 -4.75 -0.85 -12.72
N PRO A 104 -3.47 -0.92 -13.13
CA PRO A 104 -3.11 -1.28 -14.50
C PRO A 104 -3.72 -2.60 -14.93
N LEU A 105 -3.73 -3.58 -14.01
CA LEU A 105 -4.33 -4.89 -14.19
C LEU A 105 -5.28 -5.25 -13.04
N ASN A 106 -6.31 -6.04 -13.31
CA ASN A 106 -7.34 -6.47 -12.36
C ASN A 106 -7.74 -7.95 -12.54
N GLY A 107 -6.81 -8.82 -12.96
CA GLY A 107 -7.04 -10.25 -13.09
C GLY A 107 -7.31 -10.96 -11.75
N LYS A 108 -8.02 -12.09 -11.81
CA LYS A 108 -8.20 -13.04 -10.71
C LYS A 108 -7.01 -14.01 -10.70
N ILE A 109 -6.40 -14.20 -9.52
CA ILE A 109 -5.43 -15.27 -9.33
C ILE A 109 -6.21 -16.56 -9.06
N SER A 110 -5.87 -17.63 -9.77
CA SER A 110 -6.54 -18.93 -9.70
C SER A 110 -5.54 -20.08 -9.89
N GLY A 111 -6.00 -21.33 -9.88
CA GLY A 111 -5.15 -22.48 -10.21
C GLY A 111 -4.63 -22.48 -11.65
N TYR A 112 -5.25 -21.71 -12.56
CA TYR A 112 -4.89 -21.60 -13.97
C TYR A 112 -4.25 -20.25 -14.34
N TRP A 113 -4.28 -19.28 -13.42
CA TRP A 113 -3.74 -17.94 -13.63
C TRP A 113 -2.99 -17.48 -12.38
N SER A 114 -1.67 -17.47 -12.47
CA SER A 114 -0.80 -17.18 -11.33
C SER A 114 -0.47 -15.69 -11.20
N GLU A 115 0.16 -15.33 -10.07
CA GLU A 115 0.74 -14.00 -9.89
C GLU A 115 1.79 -13.69 -10.97
N ASP A 116 2.53 -14.70 -11.41
CA ASP A 116 3.57 -14.59 -12.44
C ASP A 116 2.97 -14.29 -13.82
N ASP A 117 1.84 -14.91 -14.15
CA ASP A 117 1.12 -14.64 -15.39
C ASP A 117 0.62 -13.20 -15.44
N GLU A 118 0.06 -12.70 -14.34
CA GLU A 118 -0.38 -11.32 -14.21
C GLU A 118 0.80 -10.34 -14.27
N TYR A 119 1.91 -10.66 -13.60
CA TYR A 119 3.15 -9.87 -13.66
C TYR A 119 3.71 -9.76 -15.08
N ASN A 120 3.62 -10.83 -15.88
CA ASN A 120 4.13 -10.84 -17.25
C ASN A 120 3.34 -9.90 -18.17
N LEU A 121 2.04 -9.69 -17.91
CA LEU A 121 1.20 -8.71 -18.61
C LEU A 121 1.47 -7.27 -18.17
N ALA A 122 1.98 -7.04 -16.96
CA ALA A 122 2.08 -5.70 -16.42
C ALA A 122 3.09 -4.83 -17.19
N GLU A 123 2.70 -3.59 -17.47
CA GLU A 123 3.56 -2.58 -18.08
C GLU A 123 4.44 -1.91 -17.02
N ALA A 124 5.66 -1.53 -17.41
CA ALA A 124 6.57 -0.78 -16.55
C ALA A 124 6.44 0.71 -16.82
N TYR A 125 6.41 1.49 -15.74
CA TYR A 125 6.30 2.95 -15.77
C TYR A 125 7.57 3.60 -15.23
N ASP A 126 7.92 4.73 -15.81
CA ASP A 126 9.01 5.59 -15.33
C ASP A 126 8.47 6.54 -14.26
N PHE A 127 9.14 6.61 -13.11
CA PHE A 127 8.82 7.49 -12.00
C PHE A 127 10.02 8.37 -11.65
N ASN A 128 9.76 9.66 -11.48
CA ASN A 128 10.78 10.65 -11.12
C ASN A 128 10.35 11.44 -9.89
N PHE A 129 10.94 11.12 -8.75
CA PHE A 129 10.76 11.81 -7.48
C PHE A 129 12.07 12.41 -7.00
N LYS A 130 12.01 13.41 -6.10
CA LYS A 130 13.21 14.05 -5.53
C LYS A 130 14.19 13.05 -4.90
N PHE A 131 13.68 11.94 -4.35
CA PHE A 131 14.46 10.91 -3.67
C PHE A 131 14.80 9.70 -4.56
N ALA A 132 14.24 9.58 -5.76
CA ALA A 132 14.46 8.41 -6.63
C ALA A 132 14.04 8.64 -8.09
N PHE A 133 14.80 8.04 -9.00
CA PHE A 133 14.36 7.79 -10.37
C PHE A 133 14.38 6.27 -10.61
N PHE A 134 13.27 5.71 -11.05
CA PHE A 134 13.16 4.27 -11.30
C PHE A 134 12.10 3.93 -12.35
N LYS A 135 12.30 2.78 -12.99
CA LYS A 135 11.33 2.14 -13.87
C LYS A 135 10.86 0.84 -13.24
N SER A 136 9.56 0.64 -13.07
CA SER A 136 9.02 -0.56 -12.40
C SER A 136 7.58 -0.86 -12.83
N LYS A 137 7.21 -2.14 -12.76
CA LYS A 137 5.82 -2.58 -12.88
C LYS A 137 5.12 -2.34 -11.55
N VAL A 138 3.85 -1.97 -11.60
CA VAL A 138 3.08 -1.64 -10.40
C VAL A 138 1.75 -2.39 -10.38
N ILE A 139 1.31 -2.78 -9.18
CA ILE A 139 -0.01 -3.34 -8.94
C ILE A 139 -1.06 -2.22 -8.92
N SER A 140 -0.74 -1.12 -8.25
CA SER A 140 -1.64 0.04 -8.20
C SER A 140 -0.93 1.36 -7.92
N ILE A 141 -1.53 2.43 -8.42
CA ILE A 141 -1.12 3.81 -8.14
C ILE A 141 -2.27 4.53 -7.45
N GLN A 142 -2.06 5.03 -6.23
CA GLN A 142 -3.01 5.93 -5.59
C GLN A 142 -2.68 7.37 -5.94
N LEU A 143 -3.71 8.18 -6.17
CA LEU A 143 -3.60 9.59 -6.46
C LEU A 143 -4.15 10.44 -5.30
N PHE A 144 -3.63 11.65 -5.17
CA PHE A 144 -4.31 12.73 -4.47
C PHE A 144 -5.48 13.26 -5.30
N LYS A 145 -6.40 14.02 -4.70
CA LYS A 145 -7.52 14.63 -5.44
C LYS A 145 -7.07 15.57 -6.57
N ASN A 146 -5.89 16.16 -6.45
CA ASN A 146 -5.28 16.99 -7.50
C ASN A 146 -4.62 16.18 -8.62
N GLY A 147 -4.72 14.84 -8.61
CA GLY A 147 -4.19 13.95 -9.64
C GLY A 147 -2.71 13.60 -9.51
N LYS A 148 -1.98 14.16 -8.53
CA LYS A 148 -0.58 13.77 -8.26
C LYS A 148 -0.50 12.38 -7.64
N VAL A 149 0.61 11.68 -7.89
CA VAL A 149 0.88 10.37 -7.26
C VAL A 149 0.97 10.53 -5.74
N LYS A 150 0.22 9.69 -5.03
CA LYS A 150 0.17 9.62 -3.57
C LYS A 150 0.84 8.35 -3.03
N SER A 151 0.67 7.23 -3.72
CA SER A 151 1.37 5.99 -3.38
C SER A 151 1.50 5.09 -4.60
N ILE A 152 2.50 4.23 -4.54
CA ILE A 152 2.77 3.19 -5.52
C ILE A 152 2.85 1.86 -4.77
N THR A 153 2.13 0.86 -5.26
CA THR A 153 2.28 -0.53 -4.83
C THR A 153 2.99 -1.31 -5.92
N LEU A 154 4.16 -1.85 -5.60
CA LEU A 154 5.02 -2.63 -6.48
C LEU A 154 4.56 -4.08 -6.56
N TRP A 155 4.92 -4.75 -7.64
CA TRP A 155 4.85 -6.21 -7.68
C TRP A 155 5.81 -6.84 -6.67
N PRO A 156 5.50 -8.02 -6.09
CA PRO A 156 6.36 -8.65 -5.08
C PRO A 156 7.78 -8.93 -5.56
N LYS A 157 7.93 -9.26 -6.85
CA LYS A 157 9.23 -9.45 -7.53
C LYS A 157 10.04 -8.17 -7.71
N ASP A 158 9.35 -7.03 -7.78
CA ASP A 158 10.01 -5.76 -8.02
C ASP A 158 10.59 -5.20 -6.72
N LYS A 159 11.74 -4.54 -6.89
CA LYS A 159 12.42 -3.77 -5.85
C LYS A 159 12.88 -2.48 -6.49
N ILE A 160 12.65 -1.38 -5.80
CA ILE A 160 13.14 -0.06 -6.22
C ILE A 160 14.17 0.42 -5.21
N SER A 161 14.94 1.43 -5.57
CA SER A 161 15.87 2.06 -4.65
C SER A 161 15.56 3.53 -4.49
N ILE A 162 15.53 3.96 -3.24
CA ILE A 162 15.35 5.36 -2.86
C ILE A 162 16.59 5.87 -2.14
N LYS A 163 16.80 7.19 -2.18
CA LYS A 163 17.78 7.88 -1.37
C LYS A 163 17.08 8.58 -0.20
N HIS A 164 17.56 8.34 1.00
CA HIS A 164 17.16 9.07 2.19
C HIS A 164 18.42 9.59 2.88
N ASN A 165 18.58 10.91 2.92
CA ASN A 165 19.85 11.55 3.29
C ASN A 165 21.02 11.00 2.46
N SER A 166 22.08 10.52 3.10
CA SER A 166 23.23 9.87 2.46
C SER A 166 23.00 8.37 2.17
N GLU A 167 21.91 7.79 2.65
CA GLU A 167 21.68 6.35 2.63
C GLU A 167 20.83 5.92 1.44
N LYS A 168 21.13 4.71 0.96
CA LYS A 168 20.35 4.03 -0.09
C LYS A 168 19.48 2.97 0.56
N ILE A 169 18.16 3.07 0.36
CA ILE A 169 17.20 2.11 0.88
C ILE A 169 16.62 1.32 -0.30
N ASN A 170 16.72 0.00 -0.25
CA ASN A 170 16.01 -0.87 -1.19
C ASN A 170 14.60 -1.10 -0.66
N VAL A 171 13.61 -0.90 -1.50
CA VAL A 171 12.19 -0.90 -1.12
C VAL A 171 11.47 -2.06 -1.79
N ARG A 172 10.67 -2.79 -1.02
CA ARG A 172 9.67 -3.75 -1.46
C ARG A 172 8.27 -3.17 -1.23
N ILE A 173 7.22 -3.83 -1.73
CA ILE A 173 5.80 -3.50 -1.53
C ILE A 173 5.38 -2.13 -2.08
N GLY A 174 6.00 -1.02 -1.69
CA GLY A 174 5.60 0.29 -2.16
C GLY A 174 6.14 1.46 -1.36
N ILE A 175 5.70 2.64 -1.80
CA ILE A 175 5.99 3.93 -1.17
C ILE A 175 4.71 4.77 -1.12
N SER A 176 4.66 5.71 -0.19
CA SER A 176 3.67 6.80 -0.18
C SER A 176 4.34 8.14 0.08
N LEU A 177 3.70 9.20 -0.42
CA LEU A 177 4.21 10.56 -0.47
C LEU A 177 3.35 11.53 0.31
N TYR A 178 3.94 12.67 0.67
CA TYR A 178 3.24 13.91 0.94
C TYR A 178 2.82 14.59 -0.37
N ASP A 179 1.93 15.57 -0.28
CA ASP A 179 1.39 16.30 -1.44
C ASP A 179 2.43 17.17 -2.17
N ASP A 180 3.52 17.53 -1.49
CA ASP A 180 4.70 18.20 -2.02
C ASP A 180 5.73 17.25 -2.69
N GLY A 181 5.41 15.95 -2.73
CA GLY A 181 6.22 14.90 -3.35
C GLY A 181 7.35 14.34 -2.48
N ASN A 182 7.49 14.79 -1.22
CA ASN A 182 8.44 14.17 -0.30
C ASN A 182 7.96 12.79 0.13
N ILE A 183 8.91 11.90 0.43
CA ILE A 183 8.58 10.54 0.87
C ILE A 183 7.95 10.58 2.26
N LYS A 184 6.82 9.88 2.41
CA LYS A 184 6.12 9.71 3.67
C LYS A 184 6.42 8.35 4.31
N THR A 185 6.51 7.30 3.50
CA THR A 185 6.77 5.95 3.98
C THR A 185 7.23 5.02 2.87
N CYS A 186 8.00 3.99 3.22
CA CYS A 186 8.42 2.89 2.34
C CYS A 186 8.58 1.60 3.15
N GLU A 187 8.45 0.43 2.51
CA GLU A 187 8.79 -0.86 3.14
C GLU A 187 10.20 -1.28 2.72
N PRO A 188 11.19 -1.29 3.63
CA PRO A 188 12.51 -1.83 3.31
C PRO A 188 12.44 -3.29 2.86
N ALA A 189 13.22 -3.61 1.83
CA ALA A 189 13.35 -4.97 1.30
C ALA A 189 14.03 -5.92 2.29
N CYS A 190 14.85 -5.35 3.17
CA CYS A 190 15.66 -6.01 4.18
C CYS A 190 15.81 -5.13 5.43
N PRO A 191 16.23 -5.69 6.61
CA PRO A 191 16.73 -4.95 7.77
C PRO A 191 17.70 -3.84 7.36
N THR A 192 17.15 -2.63 7.28
CA THR A 192 17.88 -1.45 6.84
C THR A 192 18.19 -0.60 8.05
N LYS A 193 19.48 -0.32 8.28
CA LYS A 193 19.95 0.53 9.38
C LYS A 193 19.46 1.96 9.19
N ILE A 194 18.79 2.48 10.21
CA ILE A 194 18.28 3.85 10.26
C ILE A 194 18.80 4.51 11.52
N ASN A 195 19.40 5.69 11.36
CA ASN A 195 19.76 6.53 12.50
C ASN A 195 18.51 7.14 13.11
N THR A 196 18.28 6.90 14.40
CA THR A 196 17.14 7.44 15.15
C THR A 196 17.60 8.22 16.38
N PRO A 197 16.72 9.03 17.00
CA PRO A 197 17.03 9.72 18.25
C PRO A 197 17.46 8.81 19.43
N ILE A 198 17.14 7.51 19.39
CA ILE A 198 17.50 6.55 20.44
C ILE A 198 18.63 5.58 20.03
N GLY A 199 19.26 5.79 18.87
CA GLY A 199 20.33 4.96 18.32
C GLY A 199 20.03 4.42 16.92
N GLU A 200 20.95 3.61 16.38
CA GLU A 200 20.76 2.94 15.09
C GLU A 200 19.82 1.75 15.27
N ILE A 201 18.72 1.71 14.49
CA ILE A 201 17.74 0.62 14.50
C ILE A 201 17.55 0.12 13.07
N GLU A 202 17.46 -1.20 12.92
CA GLU A 202 17.11 -1.81 11.63
C GLU A 202 15.58 -1.74 11.44
N ALA A 203 15.14 -0.93 10.48
CA ALA A 203 13.74 -0.86 10.07
C ALA A 203 13.42 -2.02 9.13
N PHE A 204 12.53 -2.92 9.56
CA PHE A 204 12.03 -4.04 8.80
C PHE A 204 10.87 -4.71 9.54
N ASP A 205 9.75 -4.90 8.83
CA ASP A 205 8.63 -5.69 9.33
C ASP A 205 8.54 -7.00 8.54
N LYS A 206 8.92 -8.11 9.19
CA LYS A 206 8.87 -9.44 8.58
C LYS A 206 7.44 -9.83 8.15
N ASN A 207 6.42 -9.25 8.76
CA ASN A 207 5.01 -9.55 8.49
C ASN A 207 4.35 -8.51 7.57
N ALA A 208 5.12 -7.58 6.98
CA ALA A 208 4.56 -6.56 6.10
C ALA A 208 3.73 -7.20 4.97
N PHE A 209 2.43 -6.87 4.92
CA PHE A 209 1.54 -7.37 3.89
C PHE A 209 1.66 -6.52 2.62
N GLY A 210 1.97 -7.17 1.50
CA GLY A 210 2.18 -6.53 0.19
C GLY A 210 0.92 -6.01 -0.51
N ILE A 211 -0.15 -5.70 0.22
CA ILE A 211 -1.45 -5.34 -0.35
C ILE A 211 -1.41 -3.89 -0.87
N HIS A 212 -0.84 -2.96 -0.10
CA HIS A 212 -0.81 -1.52 -0.39
C HIS A 212 0.51 -0.88 0.08
N GLY A 213 1.02 0.09 -0.69
CA GLY A 213 2.24 0.85 -0.38
C GLY A 213 2.08 2.00 0.62
N GLU A 214 0.94 2.11 1.32
CA GLU A 214 0.62 3.27 2.17
C GLU A 214 0.91 3.08 3.67
N ASN A 215 1.06 1.84 4.13
CA ASN A 215 1.32 1.55 5.54
C ASN A 215 2.51 0.59 5.65
N ASN A 216 3.70 1.16 5.58
CA ASN A 216 4.93 0.41 5.64
C ASN A 216 5.67 0.62 6.97
N SER A 217 6.70 -0.19 7.17
CA SER A 217 7.51 -0.23 8.38
C SER A 217 8.41 0.98 8.57
N LEU A 218 8.75 1.77 7.55
CA LEU A 218 9.55 2.99 7.73
C LEU A 218 8.75 4.22 7.33
N LYS A 219 8.65 5.20 8.24
CA LYS A 219 7.82 6.41 8.09
C LYS A 219 8.63 7.66 8.41
N PHE A 220 8.41 8.70 7.62
CA PHE A 220 9.10 9.97 7.72
C PHE A 220 8.12 11.11 8.00
N TYR A 221 8.61 12.16 8.63
CA TYR A 221 7.98 13.47 8.60
C TYR A 221 8.24 14.14 7.25
N ASN A 222 7.50 15.22 6.97
CA ASN A 222 7.64 15.91 5.69
C ASN A 222 9.02 16.58 5.49
N ASP A 223 9.71 16.89 6.58
CA ASP A 223 11.09 17.40 6.57
C ASP A 223 12.14 16.30 6.33
N GLY A 224 11.71 15.05 6.20
CA GLY A 224 12.58 13.88 6.02
C GLY A 224 13.10 13.26 7.32
N SER A 225 12.82 13.84 8.49
CA SER A 225 13.17 13.22 9.77
C SER A 225 12.37 11.93 10.01
N ILE A 226 12.93 11.00 10.79
CA ILE A 226 12.26 9.72 11.09
C ILE A 226 11.04 9.98 11.97
N LYS A 227 9.87 9.56 11.50
CA LYS A 227 8.61 9.65 12.24
C LYS A 227 8.32 8.38 13.01
N ALA A 228 8.46 7.24 12.36
CA ALA A 228 8.24 5.95 12.99
C ALA A 228 8.96 4.86 12.22
N LEU A 229 9.29 3.78 12.92
CA LEU A 229 9.71 2.55 12.29
C LEU A 229 9.19 1.30 13.00
N THR A 230 9.13 0.19 12.30
CA THR A 230 8.90 -1.15 12.84
C THR A 230 10.18 -1.96 12.72
N THR A 231 10.51 -2.73 13.77
CA THR A 231 11.66 -3.64 13.75
C THR A 231 11.24 -5.05 14.17
N SER A 232 11.70 -6.04 13.42
CA SER A 232 11.64 -7.46 13.79
C SER A 232 13.01 -8.01 14.23
N THR A 233 14.04 -7.16 14.31
CA THR A 233 15.44 -7.60 14.51
C THR A 233 16.13 -6.95 15.70
N LYS A 234 15.51 -5.98 16.38
CA LYS A 234 16.11 -5.28 17.52
C LYS A 234 15.28 -5.37 18.78
N ILE A 235 15.97 -5.48 19.92
CA ILE A 235 15.44 -5.32 21.26
C ILE A 235 15.73 -3.90 21.71
N ILE A 236 14.74 -3.21 22.28
CA ILE A 236 14.87 -1.87 22.82
C ILE A 236 14.81 -1.95 24.35
N LYS A 237 15.93 -1.68 25.00
CA LYS A 237 16.04 -1.61 26.45
C LYS A 237 16.09 -0.16 26.91
N ILE A 238 15.23 0.19 27.86
CA ILE A 238 15.08 1.54 28.41
C ILE A 238 15.44 1.49 29.89
N ILE A 239 16.34 2.38 30.31
CA ILE A 239 16.73 2.56 31.70
C ILE A 239 16.30 3.96 32.15
N ASP A 240 15.40 4.03 33.12
CA ASP A 240 14.90 5.29 33.66
C ASP A 240 15.90 5.96 34.63
N LYS A 241 15.61 7.18 35.08
CA LYS A 241 16.44 7.92 36.06
C LYS A 241 16.64 7.19 37.40
N LYS A 242 15.75 6.25 37.75
CA LYS A 242 15.83 5.45 38.98
C LYS A 242 16.60 4.14 38.77
N GLY A 243 17.04 3.86 37.54
CA GLY A 243 17.71 2.62 37.16
C GLY A 243 16.76 1.47 36.82
N ASN A 244 15.44 1.69 36.80
CA ASN A 244 14.50 0.65 36.41
C ASN A 244 14.63 0.36 34.91
N THR A 245 14.57 -0.92 34.57
CA THR A 245 14.74 -1.39 33.20
C THR A 245 13.41 -1.85 32.63
N THR A 246 13.04 -1.34 31.45
CA THR A 246 11.94 -1.87 30.62
C THR A 246 12.52 -2.40 29.31
N ILE A 247 11.99 -3.53 28.82
CA ILE A 247 12.44 -4.17 27.58
C ILE A 247 11.26 -4.34 26.64
N HIS A 248 11.41 -3.85 25.41
CA HIS A 248 10.53 -4.15 24.29
C HIS A 248 11.30 -5.00 23.29
N SER A 249 10.81 -6.19 23.02
CA SER A 249 11.46 -7.12 22.10
C SER A 249 10.42 -7.72 21.16
N PRO A 250 10.83 -8.06 19.92
CA PRO A 250 10.02 -8.92 19.09
C PRO A 250 9.75 -10.24 19.82
N LYS A 251 8.64 -10.90 19.50
CA LYS A 251 8.24 -12.18 20.13
C LYS A 251 7.87 -13.19 19.06
N GLU A 252 8.48 -14.37 19.10
CA GLU A 252 8.03 -15.49 18.28
C GLU A 252 6.76 -16.09 18.90
N VAL A 253 5.69 -16.15 18.11
CA VAL A 253 4.42 -16.76 18.51
C VAL A 253 4.01 -17.79 17.47
N PHE A 254 3.45 -18.91 17.92
CA PHE A 254 2.92 -19.90 17.00
C PHE A 254 1.60 -19.41 16.41
N HIS A 255 1.41 -19.64 15.12
CA HIS A 255 0.18 -19.25 14.40
C HIS A 255 -1.08 -19.87 15.04
N TYR A 256 -0.96 -21.09 15.58
CA TYR A 256 -1.93 -21.80 16.42
C TYR A 256 -1.22 -22.90 17.23
N SER A 257 -1.89 -23.45 18.25
CA SER A 257 -1.33 -24.52 19.10
C SER A 257 -0.91 -25.74 18.27
N GLY A 258 0.39 -26.09 18.31
CA GLY A 258 0.97 -27.20 17.54
C GLY A 258 1.45 -26.84 16.13
N SER A 259 1.36 -25.58 15.71
CA SER A 259 1.94 -25.13 14.44
C SER A 259 3.47 -25.20 14.46
N LEU A 260 4.09 -25.59 13.34
CA LEU A 260 5.53 -25.42 13.10
C LEU A 260 5.86 -24.03 12.55
N VAL A 261 4.84 -23.27 12.14
CA VAL A 261 4.97 -21.91 11.61
C VAL A 261 4.89 -20.92 12.77
N LYS A 262 5.95 -20.11 12.90
CA LYS A 262 6.07 -19.04 13.88
C LYS A 262 5.91 -17.69 13.20
N ASP A 263 5.05 -16.85 13.75
CA ASP A 263 4.99 -15.42 13.48
C ASP A 263 5.90 -14.66 14.43
N ILE A 264 6.25 -13.43 14.05
CA ILE A 264 6.99 -12.52 14.91
C ILE A 264 6.10 -11.35 15.24
N ILE A 265 5.69 -11.20 16.50
CA ILE A 265 5.16 -9.90 16.96
C ILE A 265 6.33 -8.92 16.90
N THR A 266 6.21 -7.88 16.08
CA THR A 266 7.25 -6.87 15.86
C THR A 266 7.16 -5.76 16.92
N VAL A 267 8.23 -4.96 17.03
CA VAL A 267 8.25 -3.76 17.87
C VAL A 267 8.02 -2.54 16.99
N SER A 268 7.02 -1.74 17.33
CA SER A 268 6.74 -0.46 16.65
C SER A 268 7.25 0.71 17.48
N ILE A 269 7.87 1.67 16.81
CA ILE A 269 8.55 2.81 17.44
C ILE A 269 8.09 4.08 16.73
N GLU A 270 7.54 5.03 17.45
CA GLU A 270 7.15 6.35 16.95
C GLU A 270 7.92 7.45 17.68
N PHE A 271 8.47 8.39 16.94
CA PHE A 271 9.17 9.56 17.48
C PHE A 271 8.27 10.78 17.37
N LYS A 272 8.13 11.51 18.47
CA LYS A 272 7.39 12.77 18.53
C LYS A 272 8.16 13.76 19.37
N GLU A 273 8.63 14.86 18.78
CA GLU A 273 9.37 15.90 19.50
C GLU A 273 10.48 15.31 20.40
N ASN A 274 10.29 15.35 21.72
CA ASN A 274 11.26 14.91 22.72
C ASN A 274 10.92 13.56 23.38
N LYS A 275 10.07 12.77 22.73
CA LYS A 275 9.63 11.46 23.21
C LYS A 275 9.63 10.38 22.15
N VAL A 276 9.73 9.15 22.62
CA VAL A 276 9.53 7.93 21.83
C VAL A 276 8.35 7.14 22.42
N ILE A 277 7.49 6.66 21.53
CA ILE A 277 6.34 5.81 21.87
C ILE A 277 6.62 4.42 21.28
N ILE A 278 6.61 3.40 22.13
CA ILE A 278 6.84 2.01 21.75
C ILE A 278 5.54 1.22 21.90
N ASP A 279 5.23 0.42 20.87
CA ASP A 279 4.02 -0.43 20.79
C ASP A 279 2.71 0.34 21.04
N GLY A 280 2.70 1.61 20.62
CA GLY A 280 1.57 2.53 20.71
C GLY A 280 1.11 2.86 22.13
N THR A 281 1.78 2.36 23.17
CA THR A 281 1.28 2.38 24.55
C THR A 281 2.32 2.90 25.54
N SER A 282 3.60 2.61 25.32
CA SER A 282 4.68 2.95 26.26
C SER A 282 5.39 4.21 25.80
N GLU A 283 5.35 5.28 26.61
CA GLU A 283 5.93 6.58 26.28
C GLU A 283 7.18 6.87 27.14
N TYR A 284 8.26 7.30 26.49
CA TYR A 284 9.53 7.61 27.14
C TYR A 284 10.09 8.95 26.66
N LEU A 285 10.49 9.82 27.58
CA LEU A 285 11.20 11.07 27.27
C LEU A 285 12.66 10.77 26.91
N LEU A 286 13.15 11.34 25.81
CA LEU A 286 14.47 11.01 25.26
C LEU A 286 15.62 11.39 26.22
N TYR A 287 15.51 12.52 26.89
CA TYR A 287 16.54 13.05 27.80
C TYR A 287 16.49 12.47 29.21
N GLU A 288 15.41 11.78 29.57
CA GLU A 288 15.25 11.18 30.91
C GLU A 288 15.62 9.71 30.96
N ASN A 289 15.78 9.09 29.79
CA ASN A 289 15.96 7.66 29.68
C ASN A 289 17.23 7.36 28.89
N LYS A 290 17.94 6.32 29.30
CA LYS A 290 19.02 5.73 28.50
C LYS A 290 18.43 4.60 27.65
N PHE A 291 18.71 4.64 26.36
CA PHE A 291 18.29 3.62 25.41
C PHE A 291 19.48 2.73 25.03
N ILE A 292 19.26 1.42 24.99
CA ILE A 292 20.22 0.42 24.54
C ILE A 292 19.52 -0.43 23.47
N ILE A 293 20.14 -0.50 22.30
CA ILE A 293 19.63 -1.25 21.15
C ILE A 293 20.44 -2.54 21.01
N GLU A 294 19.77 -3.67 21.18
CA GLU A 294 20.38 -5.00 21.12
C GLU A 294 19.81 -5.81 19.94
N GLN A 295 20.53 -6.83 19.50
CA GLN A 295 20.06 -7.71 18.43
C GLN A 295 19.01 -8.69 18.98
N PHE A 296 17.89 -8.84 18.28
CA PHE A 296 16.95 -9.93 18.47
C PHE A 296 17.30 -11.09 17.53
N GLY A 297 17.43 -12.30 18.10
CA GLY A 297 17.76 -13.53 17.36
C GLY A 297 19.18 -13.60 16.81
N GLU A 298 19.53 -14.72 16.18
CA GLU A 298 20.82 -14.91 15.49
C GLU A 298 20.79 -14.31 14.07
N LYS A 299 21.87 -13.63 13.65
CA LYS A 299 22.08 -13.26 12.24
C LYS A 299 22.42 -14.51 11.44
N LYS A 300 21.43 -15.15 10.82
CA LYS A 300 21.71 -16.17 9.80
C LYS A 300 22.12 -15.46 8.51
N LEU A 301 23.44 -15.39 8.27
CA LEU A 301 24.00 -15.01 6.97
C LEU A 301 23.51 -16.03 5.94
N THR A 302 22.61 -15.62 5.05
CA THR A 302 22.30 -16.41 3.86
C THR A 302 23.26 -16.01 2.75
N LEU A 303 23.75 -16.99 1.98
CA LEU A 303 24.70 -16.79 0.86
C LEU A 303 24.17 -15.83 -0.24
N LYS A 304 22.91 -15.38 -0.15
CA LYS A 304 22.27 -14.48 -1.11
C LYS A 304 22.09 -13.04 -0.60
N GLY A 305 22.44 -12.73 0.64
CA GLY A 305 22.26 -11.37 1.18
C GLY A 305 20.80 -10.95 1.37
N ASP A 306 19.86 -11.89 1.24
CA ASP A 306 18.43 -11.68 1.48
C ASP A 306 18.12 -11.99 2.96
N LEU A 307 18.60 -11.11 3.84
CA LEU A 307 17.78 -10.70 4.98
C LEU A 307 17.54 -9.24 4.77
#